data_AF-A0A526YNB0-F1
#
_entry.id   AF-A0A526YNB0-F1
#
_cell.length_a   1.000
_cell.length_b   1.000
_cell.length_c   1.000
_cell.angle_alpha   90.00
_cell.angle_beta   90.00
_cell.angle_gamma   90.00
#
_symmetry.space_group_name_H-M   'P 1'
#
loop_
_entity.id
_entity.type
_entity.pdbx_description
1 polymer ?
#
loop_
_entity_poly.entity_id
_entity_poly.type
_entity_poly.pdbx_seq_one_letter_code
_entity_poly.pdbx_strand_id
1 'polypeptide(L)'
;MPQDELQSGDLSHRFDYATAFTAGLLDPDRAPPDAVSGPNGKAAVKRYAVYRNNVTVSLIDALVASFPATLRITGPDFFRAMARFHVRETPPTSPLLFEYGRDFPDFIEHYD
;
A
#
# COMPACT_ATOMS: atom_id res chain seq x y z
N MET A 1 37.17 -19.15 -13.75
CA MET A 1 35.79 -18.72 -14.07
C MET A 1 35.12 -19.84 -14.84
N PRO A 2 33.81 -20.12 -14.62
CA PRO A 2 32.80 -19.13 -14.23
C PRO A 2 32.01 -19.42 -12.94
N GLN A 3 31.48 -18.34 -12.38
CA GLN A 3 30.67 -18.21 -11.16
C GLN A 3 29.24 -17.70 -11.47
N ASP A 4 28.68 -17.94 -12.66
CA ASP A 4 27.59 -17.09 -13.20
C ASP A 4 26.20 -17.75 -13.39
N GLU A 5 25.87 -18.89 -12.74
CA GLU A 5 24.55 -19.54 -12.96
C GLU A 5 23.61 -19.65 -11.75
N LEU A 6 24.00 -19.11 -10.58
CA LEU A 6 23.14 -19.08 -9.40
C LEU A 6 22.57 -17.68 -9.14
N GLN A 7 21.65 -17.17 -9.97
CA GLN A 7 20.83 -16.00 -9.54
C GLN A 7 19.57 -15.67 -10.36
N SER A 8 19.41 -16.13 -11.61
CA SER A 8 18.32 -15.61 -12.45
C SER A 8 16.92 -16.18 -12.15
N GLY A 9 16.81 -17.43 -11.68
CA GLY A 9 15.51 -18.08 -11.40
C GLY A 9 14.87 -17.68 -10.06
N ASP A 10 15.68 -17.46 -9.03
CA ASP A 10 15.24 -17.10 -7.67
C ASP A 10 14.68 -15.66 -7.61
N LEU A 11 15.27 -14.75 -8.38
CA LEU A 11 14.80 -13.37 -8.48
C LEU A 11 13.41 -13.28 -9.13
N SER A 12 13.17 -14.01 -10.21
CA SER A 12 11.87 -14.02 -10.89
C SER A 12 10.74 -14.47 -9.96
N HIS A 13 10.92 -15.59 -9.26
CA HIS A 13 9.92 -16.12 -8.33
C HIS A 13 9.66 -15.18 -7.14
N ARG A 14 10.68 -14.45 -6.68
CA ARG A 14 10.54 -13.45 -5.61
C ARG A 14 9.75 -12.21 -6.07
N PHE A 15 9.96 -11.76 -7.31
CA PHE A 15 9.19 -10.65 -7.88
C PHE A 15 7.73 -11.03 -8.16
N ASP A 16 7.47 -12.28 -8.53
CA ASP A 16 6.12 -12.82 -8.69
C ASP A 16 5.36 -12.84 -7.35
N TYR A 17 6.03 -13.27 -6.26
CA TYR A 17 5.44 -13.23 -4.93
C TYR A 17 5.13 -11.80 -4.47
N ALA A 18 6.08 -10.86 -4.61
CA ALA A 18 5.88 -9.48 -4.18
C ALA A 18 4.71 -8.82 -4.94
N THR A 19 4.60 -9.07 -6.25
CA THR A 19 3.50 -8.57 -7.09
C THR A 19 2.17 -9.15 -6.64
N ALA A 20 2.09 -10.48 -6.46
CA ALA A 20 0.87 -11.14 -5.98
C ALA A 20 0.47 -10.68 -4.57
N PHE A 21 1.45 -10.48 -3.69
CA PHE A 21 1.26 -10.02 -2.31
C PHE A 21 0.73 -8.59 -2.26
N THR A 22 1.28 -7.68 -3.06
CA THR A 22 0.97 -6.24 -3.01
C THR A 22 -0.35 -5.88 -3.68
N ALA A 23 -0.75 -6.62 -4.72
CA ALA A 23 -1.94 -6.33 -5.52
C ALA A 23 -3.28 -6.34 -4.73
N GLY A 24 -3.31 -6.95 -3.53
CA GLY A 24 -4.47 -6.97 -2.65
C GLY A 24 -4.36 -6.10 -1.41
N LEU A 25 -3.31 -5.30 -1.23
CA LEU A 25 -3.09 -4.56 0.01
C LEU A 25 -4.01 -3.33 0.17
N LEU A 26 -4.42 -2.71 -0.94
CA LEU A 26 -5.26 -1.51 -0.96
C LEU A 26 -6.73 -1.80 -1.28
N ASP A 27 -7.03 -3.02 -1.72
CA ASP A 27 -8.38 -3.49 -1.99
C ASP A 27 -8.83 -4.41 -0.84
N PRO A 28 -9.72 -3.94 0.06
CA PRO A 28 -10.20 -4.74 1.18
C PRO A 28 -11.11 -5.89 0.77
N ASP A 29 -11.78 -5.80 -0.39
CA ASP A 29 -12.76 -6.77 -0.87
C ASP A 29 -12.09 -7.91 -1.63
N ARG A 30 -10.84 -7.72 -2.08
CA ARG A 30 -10.04 -8.79 -2.68
C ARG A 30 -9.71 -9.89 -1.67
N ALA A 31 -9.68 -11.14 -2.10
CA ALA A 31 -9.18 -12.24 -1.27
C ALA A 31 -7.64 -12.14 -1.10
N PRO A 32 -7.07 -12.59 0.04
CA PRO A 32 -5.62 -12.76 0.16
C PRO A 32 -5.10 -13.71 -0.94
N PRO A 33 -3.91 -13.47 -1.50
CA PRO A 33 -3.34 -14.36 -2.50
C PRO A 33 -3.05 -15.74 -1.90
N ASP A 34 -3.21 -16.80 -2.71
CA ASP A 34 -3.00 -18.20 -2.29
C ASP A 34 -1.59 -18.45 -1.73
N ALA A 35 -0.60 -17.68 -2.20
CA ALA A 35 0.76 -17.70 -1.69
C ALA A 35 0.87 -17.29 -0.20
N VAL A 36 -0.16 -16.66 0.37
CA VAL A 36 -0.25 -16.24 1.77
C VAL A 36 -1.24 -17.13 2.51
N SER A 37 -0.78 -18.33 2.89
CA SER A 37 -1.55 -19.31 3.64
C SER A 37 -1.14 -19.40 5.11
N GLY A 38 -2.02 -19.95 5.93
CA GLY A 38 -1.77 -20.38 7.30
C GLY A 38 -1.56 -21.87 7.42
N PRO A 39 -1.51 -22.37 8.67
CA PRO A 39 -1.35 -23.79 8.93
C PRO A 39 -2.36 -24.62 8.13
N ASN A 40 -1.89 -25.71 7.53
CA ASN A 40 -2.68 -26.63 6.70
C ASN A 40 -3.34 -25.96 5.49
N GLY A 41 -2.69 -24.94 4.89
CA GLY A 41 -3.16 -24.31 3.65
C GLY A 41 -4.38 -23.39 3.80
N LYS A 42 -4.83 -23.09 5.03
CA LYS A 42 -5.97 -22.18 5.25
C LYS A 42 -5.65 -20.76 4.82
N ALA A 43 -6.60 -20.04 4.22
CA ALA A 43 -6.41 -18.63 3.86
C ALA A 43 -6.01 -17.78 5.09
N ALA A 44 -4.97 -16.97 4.97
CA ALA A 44 -4.43 -16.17 6.07
C ALA A 44 -5.15 -14.83 6.28
N VAL A 45 -6.49 -14.79 6.11
CA VAL A 45 -7.31 -13.57 6.06
C VAL A 45 -6.98 -12.56 7.17
N LYS A 46 -6.97 -13.01 8.43
CA LYS A 46 -6.67 -12.13 9.58
C LYS A 46 -5.27 -11.55 9.55
N ARG A 47 -4.26 -12.34 9.17
CA ARG A 47 -2.88 -11.86 9.10
C ARG A 47 -2.68 -10.91 7.92
N TYR A 48 -3.30 -11.21 6.78
CA TYR A 48 -3.25 -10.34 5.61
C TYR A 48 -3.92 -8.98 5.87
N ALA A 49 -5.03 -8.96 6.63
CA ALA A 49 -5.69 -7.72 7.04
C ALA A 49 -4.79 -6.79 7.87
N VAL A 50 -3.83 -7.32 8.64
CA VAL A 50 -2.83 -6.50 9.35
C VAL A 50 -1.95 -5.75 8.37
N TYR A 51 -1.50 -6.40 7.29
CA TYR A 51 -0.70 -5.75 6.26
C TYR A 51 -1.50 -4.68 5.50
N ARG A 52 -2.76 -4.96 5.16
CA ARG A 52 -3.67 -3.94 4.57
C ARG A 52 -3.76 -2.69 5.42
N ASN A 53 -4.02 -2.89 6.72
CA ASN A 53 -4.13 -1.79 7.67
C ASN A 53 -2.83 -1.00 7.77
N ASN A 54 -1.69 -1.69 7.90
CA ASN A 54 -0.39 -1.03 8.03
C ASN A 54 -0.05 -0.21 6.79
N VAL A 55 -0.27 -0.73 5.58
CA VAL A 55 -0.05 0.04 4.34
C VAL A 55 -0.93 1.28 4.31
N THR A 56 -2.21 1.14 4.61
CA THR A 56 -3.16 2.28 4.60
C THR A 56 -2.74 3.35 5.62
N VAL A 57 -2.41 2.94 6.84
CA VAL A 57 -1.98 3.86 7.90
C VAL A 57 -0.66 4.56 7.53
N SER A 58 0.34 3.82 7.02
CA SER A 58 1.62 4.41 6.61
C SER A 58 1.48 5.40 5.47
N LEU A 59 0.60 5.16 4.50
CA LEU A 59 0.33 6.11 3.41
C LEU A 59 -0.36 7.38 3.93
N ILE A 60 -1.32 7.25 4.84
CA ILE A 60 -1.97 8.40 5.49
C ILE A 60 -0.95 9.20 6.31
N ASP A 61 -0.08 8.53 7.06
CA ASP A 61 0.96 9.19 7.86
C ASP A 61 1.97 9.92 6.96
N ALA A 62 2.29 9.40 5.77
CA ALA A 62 3.11 10.10 4.78
C ALA A 62 2.43 11.39 4.27
N LEU A 63 1.12 11.36 4.03
CA LEU A 63 0.34 12.56 3.68
C LEU A 63 0.32 13.56 4.83
N VAL A 64 0.14 13.10 6.07
CA VAL A 64 0.22 13.96 7.27
C VAL A 64 1.58 14.66 7.35
N ALA A 65 2.67 13.92 7.15
CA ALA A 65 4.02 14.47 7.20
C ALA A 65 4.28 15.49 6.07
N SER A 66 3.66 15.29 4.90
CA SER A 66 3.82 16.15 3.72
C SER A 66 2.93 17.40 3.75
N PHE A 67 1.76 17.32 4.40
CA PHE A 67 0.74 18.39 4.41
C PHE A 67 0.32 18.83 5.84
N PRO A 68 1.28 19.21 6.72
CA PRO A 68 0.96 19.56 8.11
C PRO A 68 0.08 20.83 8.23
N ALA A 69 0.18 21.76 7.27
CA ALA A 69 -0.67 22.95 7.25
C ALA A 69 -2.13 22.59 6.92
N THR A 70 -2.35 21.76 5.89
CA THR A 70 -3.68 21.26 5.52
C THR A 70 -4.32 20.51 6.68
N LEU A 71 -3.57 19.60 7.34
CA LEU A 71 -4.03 18.90 8.55
C LEU A 71 -4.50 19.88 9.64
N ARG A 72 -3.77 20.96 9.88
CA ARG A 72 -4.14 21.96 10.89
C ARG A 72 -5.39 22.75 10.52
N ILE A 73 -5.57 23.06 9.24
CA ILE A 73 -6.71 23.84 8.74
C ILE A 73 -7.99 23.00 8.81
N THR A 74 -7.94 21.75 8.35
CA THR A 74 -9.11 20.89 8.26
C THR A 74 -9.42 20.13 9.54
N GLY A 75 -8.43 19.98 10.42
CA GLY A 75 -8.49 19.10 11.58
C GLY A 75 -8.19 17.63 11.23
N PRO A 76 -7.83 16.82 12.25
CA PRO A 76 -7.32 15.47 12.07
C PRO A 76 -8.35 14.48 11.52
N ASP A 77 -9.60 14.56 11.94
CA ASP A 77 -10.62 13.60 11.53
C ASP A 77 -10.99 13.76 10.05
N PHE A 78 -11.19 15.01 9.61
CA PHE A 78 -11.49 15.31 8.21
C PHE A 78 -10.29 15.02 7.31
N PHE A 79 -9.08 15.40 7.71
CA PHE A 79 -7.87 15.07 6.96
C PHE A 79 -7.72 13.55 6.77
N ARG A 80 -7.91 12.78 7.85
CA ARG A 80 -7.83 11.32 7.80
C ARG A 80 -8.96 10.69 6.99
N ALA A 81 -10.13 11.33 6.89
CA ALA A 81 -11.20 10.89 6.00
C ALA A 81 -10.78 11.09 4.53
N MET A 82 -10.41 12.31 4.14
CA MET A 82 -9.90 12.64 2.79
C MET A 82 -8.74 11.74 2.37
N ALA A 83 -7.74 11.60 3.23
CA ALA A 83 -6.56 10.78 2.96
C ALA A 83 -6.91 9.30 2.70
N ARG A 84 -7.94 8.75 3.37
CA ARG A 84 -8.40 7.37 3.11
C ARG A 84 -9.04 7.22 1.74
N PHE A 85 -9.80 8.22 1.28
CA PHE A 85 -10.37 8.21 -0.07
C PHE A 85 -9.27 8.34 -1.12
N HIS A 86 -8.35 9.28 -0.95
CA HIS A 86 -7.20 9.43 -1.83
C HIS A 86 -6.37 8.14 -1.95
N VAL A 87 -6.07 7.45 -0.83
CA VAL A 87 -5.34 6.17 -0.85
C VAL A 87 -6.03 5.08 -1.68
N ARG A 88 -7.37 5.09 -1.75
CA ARG A 88 -8.13 4.11 -2.52
C ARG A 88 -8.22 4.48 -4.00
N GLU A 89 -8.33 5.77 -4.31
CA GLU A 89 -8.47 6.29 -5.68
C GLU A 89 -7.12 6.41 -6.39
N THR A 90 -6.09 6.84 -5.68
CA THR A 90 -4.71 6.92 -6.18
C THR A 90 -3.79 6.00 -5.38
N PRO A 91 -3.71 4.70 -5.73
CA PRO A 91 -2.72 3.81 -5.14
C PRO A 91 -1.28 4.25 -5.52
N PRO A 92 -0.28 4.07 -4.63
CA PRO A 92 1.12 4.34 -4.94
C PRO A 92 1.61 3.52 -6.14
N THR A 93 2.26 4.20 -7.08
CA THR A 93 2.87 3.61 -8.28
C THR A 93 4.38 3.34 -8.11
N SER A 94 4.95 3.82 -7.01
CA SER A 94 6.37 3.73 -6.67
C SER A 94 6.54 3.21 -5.24
N PRO A 95 7.59 2.42 -4.94
CA PRO A 95 7.90 2.02 -3.57
C PRO A 95 8.47 3.17 -2.72
N LEU A 96 8.74 4.34 -3.31
CA LEU A 96 9.31 5.49 -2.64
C LEU A 96 8.21 6.33 -1.96
N LEU A 97 8.05 6.16 -0.64
CA LEU A 97 7.02 6.85 0.15
C LEU A 97 7.03 8.38 0.03
N PHE A 98 8.19 9.01 -0.19
CA PHE A 98 8.29 10.46 -0.34
C PHE A 98 7.77 10.97 -1.70
N GLU A 99 7.55 10.09 -2.67
CA GLU A 99 6.92 10.44 -3.96
C GLU A 99 5.39 10.38 -3.86
N TYR A 100 4.86 9.73 -2.84
CA TYR A 100 3.42 9.56 -2.64
C TYR A 100 2.75 10.84 -2.13
N GLY A 101 1.61 11.20 -2.72
CA GLY A 101 0.83 12.38 -2.35
C GLY A 101 1.10 13.63 -3.20
N ARG A 102 1.85 13.52 -4.31
CA ARG A 102 2.03 14.64 -5.25
C ARG A 102 0.71 15.11 -5.88
N ASP A 103 -0.22 14.20 -6.05
CA ASP A 103 -1.55 14.40 -6.60
C ASP A 103 -2.63 14.61 -5.53
N PHE A 104 -2.24 14.63 -4.24
CA PHE A 104 -3.16 14.91 -3.14
C PHE A 104 -3.78 16.32 -3.20
N PRO A 105 -3.06 17.38 -3.61
CA PRO A 105 -3.68 18.70 -3.81
C PRO A 105 -4.78 18.67 -4.85
N ASP A 106 -4.54 18.05 -6.01
CA ASP A 106 -5.54 17.91 -7.08
C ASP A 106 -6.75 17.14 -6.54
N PHE A 107 -6.52 16.01 -5.85
CA PHE A 107 -7.57 15.25 -5.16
C PHE A 107 -8.48 16.11 -4.27
N ILE A 108 -7.92 17.02 -3.48
CA ILE A 108 -8.69 17.89 -2.57
C ILE A 108 -9.62 18.83 -3.35
N GLU A 109 -9.24 19.28 -4.55
CA GLU A 109 -10.07 20.22 -5.34
C GLU A 109 -11.41 19.60 -5.78
N HIS A 110 -11.47 18.28 -5.88
CA HIS A 110 -12.66 17.53 -6.31
C HIS A 110 -13.21 16.58 -5.23
N TYR A 111 -12.81 16.78 -3.97
CA TYR A 111 -13.33 16.02 -2.83
C TYR A 111 -14.63 16.63 -2.29
N ASP A 112 -15.73 15.87 -2.39
CA ASP A 112 -17.08 16.23 -1.90
C ASP A 112 -17.48 15.49 -0.59
#